data_AF-A0A2I7KBJ8-F1
#
_entry.id   AF-A0A2I7KBJ8-F1
#
_cell.length_a   1.000
_cell.length_b   1.000
_cell.length_c   1.000
_cell.angle_alpha   90.00
_cell.angle_beta   90.00
_cell.angle_gamma   90.00
#
_symmetry.space_group_name_H-M   'P 1'
#
loop_
_entity.id
_entity.type
_entity.pdbx_description
1 polymer ?
#
loop_
_entity_poly.entity_id
_entity_poly.type
_entity_poly.pdbx_seq_one_letter_code
_entity_poly.pdbx_strand_id
1 'polypeptide(L)'
;MFDADRVQEVAQSQLVNTLDLSMFSEKDILNTVLQRSEVLFDLDRRGLPIRQWSKGKPEALQAEVVRRGDLLLRRAISVLYLEYLALKPTLDSLALKHVADIGCGYGFIDLFIARDFQPAMTLIDLESNDATHFGFHAEAAAYSSLATARAFLLANGVAAEAVTTLNPGHEDATRITEVDLALSLLSCGFHYPANTYARFWETSVRQDGAIILDLREAGAARQREELSQIGALRDLWRGEKWARVLVSKSGA
;
A
#
# COMPACT_ATOMS: atom_id res chain seq x y z
N MET A 1 0.04 -7.31 -13.31
CA MET A 1 0.32 -8.75 -13.16
C MET A 1 1.77 -8.90 -12.73
N PHE A 2 2.05 -9.75 -11.75
CA PHE A 2 3.41 -9.94 -11.23
C PHE A 2 4.30 -10.64 -12.27
N ASP A 3 5.50 -10.10 -12.49
CA ASP A 3 6.51 -10.61 -13.41
C ASP A 3 7.87 -10.49 -12.73
N ALA A 4 8.45 -11.64 -12.35
CA ALA A 4 9.69 -11.69 -11.58
C ALA A 4 10.89 -11.11 -12.34
N ASP A 5 10.95 -11.31 -13.66
CA ASP A 5 12.06 -10.85 -14.48
C ASP A 5 12.03 -9.32 -14.59
N ARG A 6 10.84 -8.75 -14.82
CA ARG A 6 10.66 -7.28 -14.83
C ARG A 6 10.92 -6.66 -13.47
N VAL A 7 10.50 -7.31 -12.38
CA VAL A 7 10.80 -6.83 -11.01
C VAL A 7 12.30 -6.82 -10.78
N GLN A 8 13.03 -7.86 -11.22
CA GLN A 8 14.47 -7.94 -11.08
C GLN A 8 15.20 -6.89 -11.92
N GLU A 9 14.73 -6.63 -13.15
CA GLU A 9 15.24 -5.56 -14.02
C GLU A 9 15.08 -4.18 -13.37
N VAL A 10 13.87 -3.86 -12.90
CA VAL A 10 13.59 -2.57 -12.23
C VAL A 10 14.40 -2.44 -10.94
N ALA A 11 14.56 -3.51 -10.17
CA ALA A 11 15.34 -3.49 -8.93
C ALA A 11 16.83 -3.19 -9.17
N GLN A 12 17.34 -3.48 -10.37
CA GLN A 12 18.71 -3.17 -10.80
C GLN A 12 18.83 -1.84 -11.55
N SER A 13 17.71 -1.20 -11.89
CA SER A 13 17.69 0.09 -12.56
C SER A 13 18.24 1.20 -11.66
N GLN A 14 18.73 2.27 -12.28
CA GLN A 14 19.19 3.46 -11.55
C GLN A 14 18.05 4.05 -10.70
N LEU A 15 16.80 4.03 -11.19
CA LEU A 15 15.62 4.53 -10.49
C LEU A 15 15.49 3.99 -9.07
N VAL A 16 15.68 2.68 -8.89
CA VAL A 16 15.55 2.01 -7.60
C VAL A 16 16.89 1.99 -6.86
N ASN A 17 18.00 1.84 -7.56
CA ASN A 17 19.33 1.75 -6.93
C ASN A 17 19.75 3.03 -6.20
N THR A 18 19.32 4.20 -6.67
CA THR A 18 19.65 5.48 -6.04
C THR A 18 18.73 5.87 -4.89
N LEU A 19 17.71 5.08 -4.56
CA LEU A 19 16.83 5.37 -3.44
C LEU A 19 17.56 5.25 -2.11
N ASP A 20 17.32 6.21 -1.22
CA ASP A 20 17.75 6.14 0.18
C ASP A 20 16.80 5.21 0.94
N LEU A 21 17.36 4.14 1.49
CA LEU A 21 16.65 3.11 2.26
C LEU A 21 17.12 3.08 3.73
N SER A 22 17.91 4.06 4.16
CA SER A 22 18.58 4.07 5.47
C SER A 22 17.64 4.14 6.68
N MET A 23 16.37 4.52 6.47
CA MET A 23 15.35 4.55 7.50
C MET A 23 14.78 3.16 7.85
N PHE A 24 14.98 2.16 6.98
CA PHE A 24 14.41 0.83 7.18
C PHE A 24 15.32 -0.04 8.05
N SER A 25 14.76 -0.57 9.13
CA SER A 25 15.40 -1.60 9.96
C SER A 25 15.17 -3.01 9.38
N GLU A 26 15.87 -4.01 9.91
CA GLU A 26 15.59 -5.42 9.59
C GLU A 26 14.12 -5.81 9.89
N LYS A 27 13.52 -5.22 10.93
CA LYS A 27 12.09 -5.42 11.25
C LYS A 27 11.22 -4.88 10.11
N ASP A 28 11.56 -3.73 9.54
CA ASP A 28 10.81 -3.14 8.43
C ASP A 28 10.95 -3.94 7.13
N ILE A 29 12.14 -4.50 6.89
CA ILE A 29 12.38 -5.41 5.76
C ILE A 29 11.53 -6.67 5.92
N LEU A 30 11.57 -7.30 7.10
CA LEU A 30 10.74 -8.47 7.42
C LEU A 30 9.25 -8.18 7.19
N ASN A 31 8.77 -7.06 7.72
CA ASN A 31 7.42 -6.59 7.55
C ASN A 31 7.04 -6.39 6.07
N THR A 32 7.93 -5.78 5.29
CA THR A 32 7.76 -5.63 3.84
C THR A 32 7.59 -6.98 3.16
N VAL A 33 8.39 -7.99 3.53
CA VAL A 33 8.26 -9.35 2.98
C VAL A 33 6.94 -10.01 3.39
N LEU A 34 6.44 -9.76 4.60
CA LEU A 34 5.13 -10.26 5.04
C LEU A 34 3.98 -9.63 4.24
N GLN A 35 4.09 -8.35 3.88
CA GLN A 35 3.11 -7.63 3.05
C GLN A 35 3.22 -7.95 1.55
N ARG A 36 4.43 -8.28 1.06
CA ARG A 36 4.76 -8.48 -0.35
C ARG A 36 5.62 -9.74 -0.53
N SER A 37 5.08 -10.90 -0.12
CA SER A 37 5.81 -12.17 -0.12
C SER A 37 6.35 -12.62 -1.49
N GLU A 38 5.80 -12.07 -2.57
CA GLU A 38 6.24 -12.29 -3.94
C GLU A 38 7.70 -11.87 -4.18
N VAL A 39 8.30 -11.00 -3.36
CA VAL A 39 9.71 -10.59 -3.50
C VAL A 39 10.71 -11.72 -3.23
N LEU A 40 10.25 -12.85 -2.68
CA LEU A 40 11.00 -14.08 -2.48
C LEU A 40 10.91 -15.03 -3.70
N PHE A 41 10.56 -14.51 -4.88
CA PHE A 41 10.28 -15.31 -6.08
C PHE A 41 11.40 -16.25 -6.51
N ASP A 42 12.65 -15.98 -6.13
CA ASP A 42 13.86 -16.75 -6.46
C ASP A 42 14.18 -17.86 -5.45
N LEU A 43 13.29 -18.12 -4.49
CA LEU A 43 13.37 -19.29 -3.61
C LEU A 43 12.58 -20.47 -4.19
N ASP A 44 13.22 -21.64 -4.29
CA ASP A 44 12.59 -22.91 -4.71
C ASP A 44 11.27 -23.20 -3.98
N ARG A 45 11.20 -22.80 -2.70
CA ARG A 45 10.01 -22.91 -1.86
C ARG A 45 9.67 -21.56 -1.21
N ARG A 46 9.44 -20.52 -2.02
CA ARG A 46 9.12 -19.16 -1.54
C ARG A 46 8.03 -19.05 -0.47
N GLY A 47 7.03 -19.93 -0.49
CA GLY A 47 5.95 -19.95 0.52
C GLY A 47 6.32 -20.65 1.84
N LEU A 48 7.42 -21.41 1.89
CA LEU A 48 7.81 -22.17 3.08
C LEU A 48 8.24 -21.25 4.25
N PRO A 49 9.13 -20.24 4.06
CA PRO A 49 9.49 -19.32 5.13
C PRO A 49 8.28 -18.59 5.72
N ILE A 50 7.37 -18.11 4.88
CA ILE A 50 6.12 -17.44 5.31
C ILE A 50 5.24 -18.39 6.13
N ARG A 51 5.04 -19.63 5.67
CA ARG A 51 4.25 -20.64 6.40
C ARG A 51 4.88 -21.04 7.74
N GLN A 52 6.20 -21.06 7.83
CA GLN A 52 6.92 -21.34 9.07
C GLN A 52 6.79 -20.16 10.05
N TRP A 53 6.93 -18.93 9.56
CA TRP A 53 6.68 -17.72 10.33
C TRP A 53 5.28 -17.72 10.96
N SER A 54 4.23 -18.01 10.18
CA SER A 54 2.85 -18.12 10.70
C SER A 54 2.65 -19.22 11.74
N LYS A 55 3.59 -20.16 11.87
CA LYS A 55 3.59 -21.24 12.88
C LYS A 55 4.55 -20.95 14.05
N GLY A 56 5.06 -19.73 14.17
CA GLY A 56 6.01 -19.35 15.22
C GLY A 56 7.40 -19.92 15.04
N LYS A 57 7.81 -20.17 13.80
CA LYS A 57 9.17 -20.59 13.43
C LYS A 57 9.81 -19.54 12.52
N PRO A 58 10.32 -18.45 13.11
CA PRO A 58 10.73 -17.26 12.36
C PRO A 58 12.07 -17.42 11.61
N GLU A 59 12.86 -18.43 11.97
CA GLU A 59 14.29 -18.50 11.70
C GLU A 59 14.60 -18.48 10.19
N ALA A 60 13.83 -19.22 9.40
CA ALA A 60 14.03 -19.31 7.95
C ALA A 60 13.75 -17.97 7.26
N LEU A 61 12.73 -17.24 7.69
CA LEU A 61 12.39 -15.94 7.10
C LEU A 61 13.39 -14.87 7.55
N GLN A 62 13.78 -14.87 8.82
CA GLN A 62 14.81 -13.96 9.34
C GLN A 62 16.15 -14.17 8.65
N ALA A 63 16.57 -15.42 8.41
CA ALA A 63 17.79 -15.71 7.67
C ALA A 63 17.77 -15.12 6.25
N GLU A 64 16.61 -15.16 5.56
CA GLU A 64 16.45 -14.56 4.24
C GLU A 64 16.48 -13.03 4.29
N VAL A 65 15.89 -12.42 5.32
CA VAL A 65 15.95 -10.96 5.56
C VAL A 65 17.38 -10.51 5.79
N VAL A 66 18.12 -11.15 6.70
CA VAL A 66 19.53 -10.83 6.98
C VAL A 66 20.40 -11.04 5.75
N ARG A 67 20.21 -12.14 5.02
CA ARG A 67 21.02 -12.48 3.85
C ARG A 67 20.85 -11.51 2.69
N ARG A 68 19.63 -11.00 2.49
CA ARG A 68 19.27 -10.20 1.30
C ARG A 68 19.20 -8.70 1.58
N GLY A 69 18.86 -8.31 2.81
CA GLY A 69 18.75 -6.91 3.24
C GLY A 69 17.91 -6.07 2.27
N ASP A 70 18.44 -4.91 1.90
CA ASP A 70 17.84 -3.91 1.00
C ASP A 70 17.35 -4.49 -0.33
N LEU A 71 17.90 -5.59 -0.83
CA LEU A 71 17.41 -6.22 -2.05
C LEU A 71 15.91 -6.53 -1.98
N LEU A 72 15.41 -6.92 -0.80
CA LEU A 72 13.99 -7.22 -0.58
C LEU A 72 13.14 -5.96 -0.67
N LEU A 73 13.61 -4.84 -0.11
CA LEU A 73 12.95 -3.53 -0.24
C LEU A 73 12.95 -3.08 -1.70
N ARG A 74 14.10 -3.16 -2.39
CA ARG A 74 14.22 -2.78 -3.80
C ARG A 74 13.27 -3.59 -4.68
N ARG A 75 13.13 -4.89 -4.43
CA ARG A 75 12.14 -5.74 -5.12
C ARG A 75 10.71 -5.31 -4.81
N ALA A 76 10.37 -5.03 -3.55
CA ALA A 76 9.03 -4.56 -3.18
C ALA A 76 8.71 -3.22 -3.87
N ILE A 77 9.61 -2.24 -3.78
CA ILE A 77 9.51 -0.96 -4.48
C ILE A 77 9.34 -1.17 -5.98
N SER A 78 10.06 -2.12 -6.57
CA SER A 78 9.95 -2.44 -8.01
C SER A 78 8.58 -3.02 -8.38
N VAL A 79 8.01 -3.88 -7.53
CA VAL A 79 6.62 -4.36 -7.70
C VAL A 79 5.65 -3.18 -7.69
N LEU A 80 5.75 -2.31 -6.69
CA LEU A 80 4.86 -1.15 -6.56
C LEU A 80 5.09 -0.11 -7.66
N TYR A 81 6.30 0.03 -8.18
CA TYR A 81 6.59 0.87 -9.34
C TYR A 81 5.90 0.34 -10.60
N LEU A 82 5.92 -0.98 -10.84
CA LEU A 82 5.23 -1.58 -11.97
C LEU A 82 3.70 -1.44 -11.84
N GLU A 83 3.17 -1.54 -10.61
CA GLU A 83 1.76 -1.23 -10.35
C GLU A 83 1.43 0.24 -10.57
N TYR A 84 2.30 1.16 -10.15
CA TYR A 84 2.19 2.58 -10.42
C TYR A 84 2.13 2.85 -11.92
N LEU A 85 3.05 2.27 -12.71
CA LEU A 85 3.04 2.42 -14.17
C LEU A 85 1.73 1.93 -14.80
N ALA A 86 1.13 0.86 -14.25
CA ALA A 86 -0.18 0.38 -14.70
C ALA A 86 -1.33 1.33 -14.30
N LEU A 87 -1.24 1.99 -13.15
CA LEU A 87 -2.19 3.03 -12.73
C LEU A 87 -2.03 4.34 -13.48
N LYS A 88 -0.80 4.67 -13.90
CA LYS A 88 -0.43 6.01 -14.39
C LYS A 88 -1.39 6.56 -15.45
N PRO A 89 -1.84 5.81 -16.48
CA PRO A 89 -2.81 6.34 -17.44
C PRO A 89 -4.16 6.76 -16.82
N THR A 90 -4.59 6.09 -15.75
CA THR A 90 -5.77 6.49 -14.97
C THR A 90 -5.44 7.75 -14.15
N LEU A 91 -4.29 7.79 -13.48
CA LEU A 91 -3.88 8.94 -12.67
C LEU A 91 -3.67 10.20 -13.51
N ASP A 92 -3.12 10.09 -14.73
CA ASP A 92 -2.94 11.20 -15.69
C ASP A 92 -4.25 11.85 -16.11
N SER A 93 -5.38 11.12 -15.97
CA SER A 93 -6.73 11.66 -16.25
C SER A 93 -7.36 12.38 -15.05
N LEU A 94 -6.72 12.31 -13.88
CA LEU A 94 -7.18 12.93 -12.63
C LEU A 94 -6.35 14.18 -12.33
N ALA A 95 -7.02 15.25 -11.88
CA ALA A 95 -6.34 16.46 -11.41
C ALA A 95 -5.92 16.29 -9.94
N LEU A 96 -4.85 15.54 -9.69
CA LEU A 96 -4.42 15.18 -8.34
C LEU A 96 -3.74 16.36 -7.62
N LYS A 97 -4.41 16.94 -6.63
CA LYS A 97 -3.83 17.92 -5.69
C LYS A 97 -3.71 17.36 -4.28
N HIS A 98 -4.57 16.40 -3.91
CA HIS A 98 -4.55 15.70 -2.63
C HIS A 98 -4.88 14.22 -2.81
N VAL A 99 -3.95 13.36 -2.41
CA VAL A 99 -4.10 11.91 -2.40
C VAL A 99 -4.09 11.41 -0.95
N ALA A 100 -5.03 10.55 -0.61
CA ALA A 100 -5.02 9.82 0.66
C ALA A 100 -4.85 8.32 0.40
N ASP A 101 -3.80 7.70 0.95
CA ASP A 101 -3.56 6.25 0.79
C ASP A 101 -3.83 5.50 2.09
N ILE A 102 -4.80 4.58 2.04
CA ILE A 102 -5.30 3.80 3.18
C ILE A 102 -4.67 2.41 3.17
N GLY A 103 -3.97 2.08 4.26
CA GLY A 103 -3.04 0.96 4.33
C GLY A 103 -1.82 1.20 3.47
N CYS A 104 -1.22 2.39 3.57
CA CYS A 104 -0.09 2.80 2.75
C CYS A 104 1.17 1.94 2.94
N GLY A 105 1.23 1.14 4.02
CA GLY A 105 2.43 0.40 4.39
C GLY A 105 3.60 1.37 4.55
N TYR A 106 4.68 1.15 3.78
CA TYR A 106 5.86 2.01 3.80
C TYR A 106 5.89 3.12 2.74
N GLY A 107 4.77 3.37 2.05
CA GLY A 107 4.65 4.49 1.12
C GLY A 107 5.38 4.31 -0.22
N PHE A 108 5.62 3.07 -0.65
CA PHE A 108 6.44 2.81 -1.84
C PHE A 108 5.79 3.29 -3.14
N ILE A 109 4.48 3.12 -3.29
CA ILE A 109 3.78 3.60 -4.49
C ILE A 109 3.62 5.12 -4.45
N ASP A 110 3.41 5.66 -3.24
CA ASP A 110 3.25 7.10 -2.96
C ASP A 110 4.47 7.91 -3.40
N LEU A 111 5.68 7.34 -3.31
CA LEU A 111 6.88 7.99 -3.81
C LEU A 111 6.76 8.35 -5.30
N PHE A 112 6.23 7.44 -6.11
CA PHE A 112 6.12 7.65 -7.55
C PHE A 112 4.96 8.59 -7.89
N ILE A 113 3.85 8.50 -7.16
CA ILE A 113 2.73 9.45 -7.27
C ILE A 113 3.21 10.88 -6.90
N ALA A 114 3.94 11.01 -5.79
CA ALA A 114 4.47 12.28 -5.32
C ALA A 114 5.48 12.90 -6.30
N ARG A 115 6.32 12.09 -6.96
CA ARG A 115 7.30 12.59 -7.93
C ARG A 115 6.64 13.12 -9.21
N ASP A 116 5.66 12.41 -9.74
CA ASP A 116 5.08 12.74 -11.04
C ASP A 116 3.96 13.79 -10.94
N PHE A 117 3.19 13.79 -9.84
CA PHE A 117 2.01 14.66 -9.69
C PHE A 117 2.16 15.72 -8.61
N GLN A 118 3.10 15.56 -7.66
CA GLN A 118 3.35 16.48 -6.55
C GLN A 118 2.10 16.90 -5.74
N PRO A 119 1.14 15.99 -5.43
CA PRO A 119 0.00 16.34 -4.60
C PRO A 119 0.43 16.45 -3.13
N ALA A 120 -0.43 17.04 -2.31
CA ALA A 120 -0.44 16.72 -0.89
C ALA A 120 -0.77 15.23 -0.72
N MET A 121 -0.07 14.57 0.19
CA MET A 121 -0.21 13.15 0.50
C MET A 121 -0.64 13.01 1.96
N THR A 122 -1.72 12.27 2.20
CA THR A 122 -2.06 11.78 3.53
C THR A 122 -1.89 10.26 3.58
N LEU A 123 -0.90 9.80 4.33
CA LEU A 123 -0.63 8.38 4.57
C LEU A 123 -1.45 7.88 5.75
N ILE A 124 -2.32 6.90 5.54
CA ILE A 124 -3.24 6.38 6.56
C ILE A 124 -2.92 4.92 6.80
N ASP A 125 -2.51 4.55 8.01
CA ASP A 125 -2.29 3.15 8.38
C ASP A 125 -2.59 2.91 9.86
N LEU A 126 -3.13 1.72 10.16
CA LEU A 126 -3.43 1.32 11.53
C LEU A 126 -2.17 0.75 12.17
N GLU A 127 -1.40 1.61 12.82
CA GLU A 127 -0.20 1.21 13.53
C GLU A 127 -0.55 0.83 14.96
N SER A 128 -0.11 -0.34 15.41
CA SER A 128 -0.10 -0.69 16.82
C SER A 128 1.29 -0.36 17.36
N ASN A 129 1.37 0.62 18.27
CA ASN A 129 2.59 0.88 19.01
C ASN A 129 2.99 -0.37 19.81
N ASP A 130 4.27 -0.77 19.72
CA ASP A 130 4.90 -1.88 20.44
C ASP A 130 4.91 -1.66 21.99
N ALA A 131 3.75 -1.54 22.63
CA ALA A 131 3.63 -1.76 24.06
C ALA A 131 3.53 -3.28 24.30
N THR A 132 4.68 -3.94 24.22
CA THR A 132 4.99 -5.24 24.87
C THR A 132 3.87 -6.27 24.90
N HIS A 133 3.85 -7.22 23.95
CA HIS A 133 3.65 -8.63 24.28
C HIS A 133 4.31 -9.51 23.21
N PHE A 134 5.46 -10.11 23.57
CA PHE A 134 5.91 -11.37 22.96
C PHE A 134 4.84 -12.42 23.29
N GLY A 135 3.92 -12.64 22.37
CA GLY A 135 2.84 -13.60 22.54
C GLY A 135 1.91 -13.58 21.33
N PHE A 136 1.72 -14.74 20.71
CA PHE A 136 0.78 -14.96 19.63
C PHE A 136 -0.63 -14.48 20.03
N HIS A 137 -1.15 -13.45 19.36
CA HIS A 137 -2.58 -13.17 19.37
C HIS A 137 -3.10 -12.85 17.97
N ALA A 138 -4.34 -13.28 17.74
CA ALA A 138 -5.12 -13.17 16.52
C ALA A 138 -5.63 -11.73 16.27
N GLU A 139 -4.80 -10.74 16.54
CA GLU A 139 -5.09 -9.33 16.29
C GLU A 139 -4.32 -8.89 15.05
N ALA A 140 -4.94 -7.99 14.27
CA ALA A 140 -4.38 -7.48 13.03
C ALA A 140 -3.01 -6.85 13.32
N ALA A 141 -1.93 -7.57 12.99
CA ALA A 141 -0.59 -7.06 13.22
C ALA A 141 -0.37 -5.82 12.35
N ALA A 142 -0.02 -4.71 12.98
CA ALA A 142 0.50 -3.56 12.25
C ALA A 142 1.87 -3.94 11.68
N TYR A 143 1.94 -3.98 10.36
CA TYR A 143 3.16 -4.38 9.65
C TYR A 143 3.97 -3.17 9.16
N SER A 144 3.67 -1.93 9.57
CA SER A 144 4.40 -0.75 9.11
C SER A 144 4.56 0.30 10.19
N SER A 145 5.39 1.31 9.88
CA SER A 145 5.54 2.54 10.64
C SER A 145 5.32 3.76 9.72
N LEU A 146 4.39 4.65 10.04
CA LEU A 146 4.00 5.86 9.34
C LEU A 146 5.14 6.86 9.43
N ALA A 147 5.86 6.85 10.57
CA ALA A 147 7.09 7.59 10.73
C ALA A 147 8.16 7.13 9.72
N THR A 148 8.35 5.81 9.56
CA THR A 148 9.29 5.25 8.57
C THR A 148 8.83 5.51 7.13
N ALA A 149 7.54 5.33 6.83
CA ALA A 149 6.96 5.62 5.51
C ALA A 149 7.16 7.09 5.13
N ARG A 150 6.87 8.02 6.05
CA ARG A 150 7.13 9.44 5.87
C ARG A 150 8.62 9.72 5.69
N ALA A 151 9.48 9.16 6.54
CA ALA A 151 10.93 9.33 6.43
C ALA A 151 11.47 8.85 5.06
N PHE A 152 10.94 7.74 4.54
CA PHE A 152 11.26 7.23 3.20
C PHE A 152 10.90 8.24 2.11
N LEU A 153 9.70 8.81 2.12
CA LEU A 153 9.31 9.82 1.13
C LEU A 153 10.22 11.05 1.19
N LEU A 154 10.52 11.56 2.39
CA LEU A 154 11.35 12.75 2.56
C LEU A 154 12.80 12.54 2.12
N ALA A 155 13.41 11.42 2.53
CA ALA A 155 14.77 11.06 2.14
C ALA A 155 14.92 10.91 0.61
N ASN A 156 13.81 10.64 -0.08
CA ASN A 156 13.77 10.44 -1.52
C ASN A 156 13.16 11.61 -2.32
N GLY A 157 13.11 12.80 -1.70
CA GLY A 157 12.87 14.08 -2.37
C GLY A 157 11.45 14.64 -2.30
N VAL A 158 10.55 14.04 -1.52
CA VAL A 158 9.21 14.58 -1.30
C VAL A 158 9.26 15.67 -0.23
N ALA A 159 8.56 16.79 -0.46
CA ALA A 159 8.53 17.91 0.48
C ALA A 159 7.85 17.54 1.81
N ALA A 160 8.38 18.03 2.94
CA ALA A 160 7.91 17.67 4.26
C ALA A 160 6.48 18.14 4.56
N GLU A 161 6.14 19.32 4.06
CA GLU A 161 4.81 19.93 4.11
C GLU A 161 3.78 19.24 3.22
N ALA A 162 4.24 18.45 2.23
CA ALA A 162 3.37 17.69 1.35
C ALA A 162 2.99 16.33 1.91
N VAL A 163 3.56 15.87 3.05
CA VAL A 163 3.28 14.54 3.62
C VAL A 163 2.78 14.65 5.04
N THR A 164 1.51 14.29 5.23
CA THR A 164 0.87 14.07 6.52
C THR A 164 0.64 12.57 6.76
N THR A 165 0.56 12.19 8.03
CA THR A 165 0.31 10.80 8.45
C THR A 165 -0.86 10.79 9.41
N LEU A 166 -1.75 9.80 9.32
CA LEU A 166 -2.88 9.63 10.22
C LEU A 166 -3.04 8.16 10.62
N ASN A 167 -3.16 7.91 11.93
CA ASN A 167 -3.50 6.58 12.43
C ASN A 167 -5.00 6.53 12.79
N PRO A 168 -5.83 5.75 12.09
CA PRO A 168 -7.28 5.69 12.30
C PRO A 168 -7.68 5.05 13.65
N GLY A 169 -6.75 4.40 14.35
CA GLY A 169 -6.93 3.93 15.73
C GLY A 169 -6.87 5.05 16.78
N HIS A 170 -6.40 6.24 16.41
CA HIS A 170 -6.25 7.38 17.30
C HIS A 170 -6.97 8.64 16.80
N GLU A 171 -7.19 8.77 15.50
CA GLU A 171 -7.80 9.95 14.88
C GLU A 171 -8.89 9.57 13.88
N ASP A 172 -9.96 10.37 13.79
CA ASP A 172 -11.00 10.19 12.78
C ASP A 172 -10.47 10.61 11.39
N ALA A 173 -10.40 9.64 10.47
CA ALA A 173 -9.96 9.88 9.09
C ALA A 173 -10.81 10.94 8.37
N THR A 174 -12.06 11.17 8.78
CA THR A 174 -12.95 12.18 8.17
C THR A 174 -12.52 13.62 8.43
N ARG A 175 -11.49 13.84 9.26
CA ARG A 175 -10.82 15.15 9.40
C ARG A 175 -10.01 15.55 8.16
N ILE A 176 -9.64 14.56 7.34
CA ILE A 176 -9.04 14.79 6.02
C ILE A 176 -10.19 15.18 5.08
N THR A 177 -10.03 16.26 4.32
CA THR A 177 -11.06 16.75 3.40
C THR A 177 -10.44 17.09 2.04
N GLU A 178 -11.31 17.34 1.06
CA GLU A 178 -10.92 17.75 -0.29
C GLU A 178 -9.95 16.76 -0.96
N VAL A 179 -10.12 15.46 -0.73
CA VAL A 179 -9.30 14.40 -1.35
C VAL A 179 -9.73 14.20 -2.80
N ASP A 180 -8.81 14.39 -3.74
CA ASP A 180 -9.05 14.15 -5.17
C ASP A 180 -8.99 12.65 -5.50
N LEU A 181 -8.10 11.91 -4.83
CA LEU A 181 -7.96 10.47 -4.97
C LEU A 181 -7.77 9.81 -3.60
N ALA A 182 -8.67 8.91 -3.25
CA ALA A 182 -8.40 7.94 -2.19
C ALA A 182 -7.92 6.62 -2.79
N LEU A 183 -6.81 6.11 -2.27
CA LEU A 183 -6.18 4.88 -2.71
C LEU A 183 -6.22 3.86 -1.55
N SER A 184 -6.41 2.58 -1.87
CA SER A 184 -6.11 1.50 -0.92
C SER A 184 -5.81 0.22 -1.68
N LEU A 185 -4.52 -0.11 -1.76
CA LEU A 185 -4.02 -1.25 -2.50
C LEU A 185 -3.75 -2.42 -1.58
N LEU A 186 -4.37 -3.58 -1.87
CA LEU A 186 -4.34 -4.78 -1.03
C LEU A 186 -4.60 -4.50 0.47
N SER A 187 -5.43 -3.51 0.80
CA SER A 187 -5.77 -3.09 2.17
C SER A 187 -7.30 -3.09 2.37
N CYS A 188 -7.94 -1.92 2.45
CA CYS A 188 -9.40 -1.76 2.47
C CYS A 188 -10.01 -2.27 1.15
N GLY A 189 -11.05 -3.09 1.25
CA GLY A 189 -11.59 -3.86 0.13
C GLY A 189 -11.03 -5.28 0.03
N PHE A 190 -9.81 -5.50 0.56
CA PHE A 190 -9.09 -6.76 0.45
C PHE A 190 -9.01 -7.52 1.78
N HIS A 191 -8.41 -6.91 2.80
CA HIS A 191 -8.26 -7.49 4.14
C HIS A 191 -9.51 -7.27 5.01
N TYR A 192 -10.19 -6.16 4.81
CA TYR A 192 -11.43 -5.79 5.49
C TYR A 192 -12.36 -5.05 4.52
N PRO A 193 -13.67 -4.96 4.81
CA PRO A 193 -14.66 -4.42 3.87
C PRO A 193 -14.39 -2.96 3.48
N ALA A 194 -14.71 -2.61 2.22
CA ALA A 194 -14.64 -1.24 1.71
C ALA A 194 -15.48 -0.26 2.55
N ASN A 195 -16.65 -0.70 3.05
CA ASN A 195 -17.55 0.13 3.84
C ASN A 195 -17.01 0.52 5.23
N THR A 196 -15.87 -0.04 5.68
CA THR A 196 -15.18 0.42 6.89
C THR A 196 -14.85 1.92 6.83
N TYR A 197 -14.62 2.44 5.62
CA TYR A 197 -14.36 3.86 5.36
C TYR A 197 -15.52 4.57 4.65
N ALA A 198 -16.76 4.05 4.72
CA ALA A 198 -17.93 4.61 4.03
C ALA A 198 -18.09 6.12 4.21
N ARG A 199 -18.03 6.60 5.47
CA ARG A 199 -18.12 8.03 5.78
C ARG A 199 -17.00 8.84 5.15
N PHE A 200 -15.77 8.33 5.14
CA PHE A 200 -14.64 8.99 4.49
C PHE A 200 -14.84 9.09 2.96
N TRP A 201 -15.29 8.01 2.32
CA TRP A 201 -15.63 8.04 0.89
C TRP A 201 -16.68 9.11 0.56
N GLU A 202 -17.70 9.23 1.42
CA GLU A 202 -18.81 10.18 1.24
C GLU A 202 -18.38 11.63 1.48
N THR A 203 -17.70 11.90 2.60
CA THR A 203 -17.47 13.27 3.09
C THR A 203 -16.09 13.84 2.81
N SER A 204 -15.07 12.99 2.68
CA SER A 204 -13.67 13.42 2.56
C SER A 204 -13.19 13.44 1.11
N VAL A 205 -13.64 12.47 0.31
CA VAL A 205 -13.38 12.44 -1.15
C VAL A 205 -14.31 13.42 -1.84
N ARG A 206 -13.76 14.29 -2.68
CA ARG A 206 -14.54 15.31 -3.40
C ARG A 206 -15.62 14.69 -4.29
N GLN A 207 -16.66 15.46 -4.61
CA GLN A 207 -17.73 15.01 -5.51
C GLN A 207 -17.23 14.73 -6.93
N ASP A 208 -16.17 15.41 -7.37
CA ASP A 208 -15.47 15.14 -8.63
C ASP A 208 -14.25 14.22 -8.46
N GLY A 209 -14.02 13.71 -7.25
CA GLY A 209 -12.89 12.85 -6.90
C GLY A 209 -13.09 11.38 -7.26
N ALA A 210 -12.05 10.60 -6.95
CA ALA A 210 -11.94 9.18 -7.29
C ALA A 210 -11.54 8.33 -6.08
N ILE A 211 -11.95 7.06 -6.11
CA ILE A 211 -11.54 6.05 -5.13
C ILE A 211 -11.00 4.83 -5.91
N ILE A 212 -9.79 4.37 -5.58
CA ILE A 212 -9.17 3.18 -6.18
C ILE A 212 -8.92 2.16 -5.07
N LEU A 213 -9.51 0.97 -5.20
CA LEU A 213 -9.42 -0.11 -4.20
C LEU A 213 -9.14 -1.45 -4.87
N ASP A 214 -8.47 -2.34 -4.13
CA ASP A 214 -8.44 -3.76 -4.47
C ASP A 214 -9.53 -4.51 -3.72
N LEU A 215 -10.46 -5.12 -4.46
CA LEU A 215 -11.53 -5.93 -3.88
C LEU A 215 -11.15 -7.40 -3.93
N ARG A 216 -11.01 -8.04 -2.76
CA ARG A 216 -10.83 -9.49 -2.67
C ARG A 216 -12.07 -10.19 -3.22
N GLU A 217 -11.85 -11.23 -4.03
CA GLU A 217 -12.92 -11.95 -4.73
C GLU A 217 -14.00 -12.46 -3.75
N ALA A 218 -13.55 -12.99 -2.62
CA ALA A 218 -14.42 -13.31 -1.50
C ALA A 218 -15.08 -12.04 -0.93
N GLY A 219 -16.37 -11.86 -1.21
CA GLY A 219 -17.15 -10.69 -0.78
C GLY A 219 -17.19 -9.54 -1.79
N ALA A 220 -16.54 -9.66 -2.96
CA ALA A 220 -16.49 -8.60 -3.96
C ALA A 220 -17.88 -8.14 -4.44
N ALA A 221 -18.84 -9.06 -4.61
CA ALA A 221 -20.18 -8.72 -5.11
C ALA A 221 -20.89 -7.68 -4.21
N ARG A 222 -20.92 -7.93 -2.90
CA ARG A 222 -21.51 -7.01 -1.91
C ARG A 222 -20.75 -5.68 -1.87
N GLN A 223 -19.42 -5.73 -1.83
CA GLN A 223 -18.61 -4.50 -1.79
C GLN A 223 -18.80 -3.64 -3.04
N ARG A 224 -18.98 -4.24 -4.21
CA ARG A 224 -19.29 -3.52 -5.46
C ARG A 224 -20.65 -2.85 -5.41
N GLU A 225 -21.67 -3.51 -4.86
CA GLU A 225 -22.99 -2.91 -4.67
C GLU A 225 -22.92 -1.68 -3.77
N GLU A 226 -22.22 -1.80 -2.63
CA GLU A 226 -22.01 -0.70 -1.68
C GLU A 226 -21.23 0.47 -2.34
N LEU A 227 -20.14 0.18 -3.05
CA LEU A 227 -19.35 1.20 -3.75
C LEU A 227 -20.10 1.86 -4.91
N SER A 228 -21.02 1.15 -5.56
CA SER A 228 -21.84 1.70 -6.66
C SER A 228 -22.86 2.73 -6.15
N GLN A 229 -23.17 2.75 -4.84
CA GLN A 229 -23.96 3.82 -4.23
C GLN A 229 -23.15 5.12 -4.04
N ILE A 230 -21.82 5.04 -4.09
CA ILE A 230 -20.92 6.18 -3.89
C ILE A 230 -20.61 6.86 -5.23
N GLY A 231 -20.55 6.09 -6.32
CA GLY A 231 -20.23 6.61 -7.65
C GLY A 231 -20.16 5.54 -8.73
N ALA A 232 -19.80 5.95 -9.94
CA ALA A 232 -19.67 5.05 -11.09
C ALA A 232 -18.46 4.11 -10.90
N LEU A 233 -18.74 2.82 -10.78
CA LEU A 233 -17.73 1.77 -10.57
C LEU A 233 -17.29 1.15 -11.90
N ARG A 234 -15.97 1.00 -12.09
CA ARG A 234 -15.39 0.21 -13.19
C ARG A 234 -14.19 -0.63 -12.75
N ASP A 235 -13.95 -1.74 -13.43
CA ASP A 235 -12.73 -2.53 -13.27
C ASP A 235 -11.57 -1.83 -13.98
N LEU A 236 -10.42 -1.71 -13.31
CA LEU A 236 -9.15 -1.33 -13.94
C LEU A 236 -8.43 -2.58 -14.43
N TRP A 237 -8.23 -3.57 -13.56
CA TRP A 237 -7.74 -4.90 -13.93
C TRP A 237 -8.04 -5.93 -12.85
N ARG A 238 -7.71 -7.19 -13.13
CA ARG A 238 -7.89 -8.32 -12.21
C ARG A 238 -6.55 -8.96 -11.87
N GLY A 239 -6.37 -9.24 -10.58
CA GLY A 239 -5.34 -10.15 -10.06
C GLY A 239 -5.88 -11.57 -9.94
N GLU A 240 -5.14 -12.47 -9.28
CA GLU A 240 -5.53 -13.88 -9.14
C GLU A 240 -6.78 -14.04 -8.24
N LYS A 241 -6.89 -13.25 -7.16
CA LYS A 241 -7.96 -13.38 -6.14
C LYS A 241 -8.57 -12.03 -5.74
N TRP A 242 -8.42 -11.04 -6.61
CA TRP A 242 -8.89 -9.69 -6.38
C TRP A 242 -9.03 -8.93 -7.70
N ALA A 243 -9.76 -7.82 -7.67
CA ALA A 243 -9.87 -6.89 -8.78
C ALA A 243 -9.58 -5.48 -8.30
N ARG A 244 -8.75 -4.71 -9.05
CA ARG A 244 -8.64 -3.28 -8.82
C ARG A 244 -9.82 -2.59 -9.47
N VAL A 245 -10.52 -1.79 -8.70
CA VAL A 245 -11.66 -1.01 -9.17
C VAL A 245 -11.38 0.48 -9.01
N LEU A 246 -12.00 1.27 -9.88
CA LEU A 246 -12.12 2.71 -9.74
C LEU A 246 -13.59 3.03 -9.49
N VAL A 247 -13.85 3.89 -8.51
CA VAL A 247 -15.14 4.56 -8.31
C VAL A 247 -14.93 6.04 -8.61
N SER A 248 -15.61 6.54 -9.63
CA SER A 248 -15.67 7.98 -9.93
C SER A 248 -16.90 8.57 -9.27
N LYS A 249 -16.73 9.54 -8.37
CA LYS A 249 -17.86 10.23 -7.72
C LYS A 249 -18.57 11.19 -8.68
N SER A 250 -17.88 11.63 -9.73
CA SER A 250 -18.43 12.40 -10.83
C SER A 250 -19.46 11.56 -11.60
N GLY A 251 -20.72 11.62 -11.17
CA GLY A 251 -21.84 10.85 -11.73
C GLY A 251 -22.86 10.33 -10.71
N ALA A 252 -22.65 10.54 -9.41
CA ALA A 252 -23.65 10.32 -8.35
C ALA A 252 -24.51 11.56 -8.10
#